data_AF-A0A066XLB1-F1
#
_entry.id   AF-A0A066XLB1-F1
#
_cell.length_a   1.000
_cell.length_b   1.000
_cell.length_c   1.000
_cell.angle_alpha   90.00
_cell.angle_beta   90.00
_cell.angle_gamma   90.00
#
_symmetry.space_group_name_H-M   'P 1'
#
loop_
_entity.id
_entity.type
_entity.pdbx_description
1 polymer ?
#
loop_
_entity_poly.entity_id
_entity_poly.type
_entity_poly.pdbx_seq_one_letter_code
_entity_poly.pdbx_strand_id
1 'polypeptide(L)'
;MSLFKRTFRSQDPNVRVDKTSRLKKSSSIRDPQKLSKMQQPTTDNRPAMAPPAVPAPHQSKSAKAANKSVAPSPIVTLTVGREGRLFAAHEDVLFQSPFFEAACRGQFFESQSKRISLPDEEPEIFSSVLEYLYKGDYYPRLMHNRHRNSWELEDAVRGTPQPSPNPAEHNRGGRAAAMPPTPTTANTPSEATIYVAGCKQHILRDTVIYCAAERYGLEELKRLALRKQGLQSGIDVGTILRSAQYAYAHTPDSDSRLRAHYLALIIRCRKTFKRSGTMQTEMEQGGSKLFFDLFVAMCNHLDDVIDHSNARTPKTV
;
A
#
# COMPACT_ATOMS: atom_id res chain seq x y z
N MET A 1 14.21 62.72 10.80
CA MET A 1 13.67 62.86 12.18
C MET A 1 12.44 63.75 12.10
N SER A 2 11.36 63.45 12.83
CA SER A 2 10.19 64.33 12.94
C SER A 2 9.59 64.23 14.34
N LEU A 3 8.97 65.33 14.78
CA LEU A 3 8.33 65.46 16.10
C LEU A 3 6.82 65.27 15.96
N PHE A 4 6.17 64.65 16.94
CA PHE A 4 5.21 65.36 17.81
C PHE A 4 4.76 64.47 18.97
N LYS A 5 4.80 65.00 20.20
CA LYS A 5 4.07 64.46 21.36
C LYS A 5 2.75 65.21 21.50
N ARG A 6 1.69 64.51 21.92
CA ARG A 6 0.67 65.06 22.83
C ARG A 6 0.06 63.94 23.67
N THR A 7 -0.13 64.24 24.95
CA THR A 7 -0.61 63.32 25.99
C THR A 7 -1.95 63.84 26.49
N PHE A 8 -2.89 62.96 26.88
CA PHE A 8 -3.77 63.20 28.02
C PHE A 8 -4.24 61.86 28.65
N ARG A 9 -4.74 61.92 29.90
CA ARG A 9 -4.93 60.76 30.80
C ARG A 9 -6.11 60.99 31.78
N SER A 10 -6.95 59.98 31.95
CA SER A 10 -7.88 59.71 33.07
C SER A 10 -8.24 58.20 32.95
N GLN A 11 -8.23 57.33 33.96
CA GLN A 11 -8.93 57.31 35.26
C GLN A 11 -10.48 57.34 35.11
N ASP A 12 -11.27 56.44 35.71
CA ASP A 12 -10.94 55.25 36.54
C ASP A 12 -12.10 54.20 36.51
N PRO A 13 -12.09 53.06 37.28
CA PRO A 13 -12.81 51.83 36.88
C PRO A 13 -14.18 51.59 37.56
N ASN A 14 -15.05 50.80 36.90
CA ASN A 14 -15.86 49.72 37.49
C ASN A 14 -16.83 49.06 36.49
N VAL A 15 -16.59 47.80 36.08
CA VAL A 15 -17.65 46.77 35.91
C VAL A 15 -17.02 45.41 36.23
N ARG A 16 -17.65 44.64 37.12
CA ARG A 16 -17.27 43.25 37.44
C ARG A 16 -18.49 42.36 37.26
N VAL A 17 -18.39 41.29 36.47
CA VAL A 17 -19.45 40.26 36.37
C VAL A 17 -18.85 38.86 36.35
N ASP A 18 -18.72 38.26 37.53
CA ASP A 18 -18.51 36.82 37.69
C ASP A 18 -19.86 36.10 37.62
N LYS A 19 -20.03 35.07 36.76
CA LYS A 19 -20.76 33.82 37.13
C LYS A 19 -20.69 32.68 36.12
N THR A 20 -19.92 31.66 36.52
CA THR A 20 -20.22 30.22 36.46
C THR A 20 -21.38 29.70 35.57
N SER A 21 -21.06 28.68 34.76
CA SER A 21 -21.85 27.44 34.72
C SER A 21 -20.90 26.23 34.77
N ARG A 22 -21.39 25.06 35.19
CA ARG A 22 -20.54 23.92 35.59
C ARG A 22 -21.15 22.60 35.12
N LEU A 23 -20.32 21.74 34.51
CA LEU A 23 -20.53 20.29 34.32
C LEU A 23 -21.82 19.83 33.60
N LYS A 24 -21.62 19.03 32.54
CA LYS A 24 -21.93 17.59 32.63
C LYS A 24 -21.09 16.76 31.66
N LYS A 25 -20.63 15.62 32.15
CA LYS A 25 -19.79 14.63 31.44
C LYS A 25 -20.71 13.50 30.98
N SER A 26 -20.73 13.17 29.70
CA SER A 26 -21.40 11.97 29.20
C SER A 26 -20.35 10.89 28.93
N SER A 27 -20.41 9.81 29.69
CA SER A 27 -19.60 8.61 29.51
C SER A 27 -20.52 7.41 29.44
N SER A 28 -20.80 6.92 28.24
CA SER A 28 -21.59 5.70 28.05
C SER A 28 -20.71 4.48 28.36
N ILE A 29 -21.18 3.63 29.27
CA ILE A 29 -20.54 2.38 29.68
C ILE A 29 -21.43 1.21 29.23
N ARG A 30 -20.80 0.05 29.00
CA ARG A 30 -21.44 -1.19 28.53
C ARG A 30 -22.40 -1.77 29.58
N ASP A 31 -23.50 -2.34 29.11
CA ASP A 31 -24.33 -3.30 29.87
C ASP A 31 -24.25 -4.72 29.24
N PRO A 32 -24.08 -5.79 30.05
CA PRO A 32 -24.16 -7.18 29.61
C PRO A 32 -25.31 -7.98 30.28
N GLN A 33 -25.51 -9.23 29.81
CA GLN A 33 -26.52 -10.23 30.24
C GLN A 33 -27.95 -9.98 29.70
N LYS A 34 -28.77 -10.98 29.33
CA LYS A 34 -28.82 -12.41 29.72
C LYS A 34 -29.01 -13.38 28.52
N LEU A 35 -28.81 -14.68 28.78
CA LEU A 35 -29.11 -15.81 27.89
C LEU A 35 -30.56 -16.33 28.08
N SER A 36 -31.19 -16.90 27.03
CA SER A 36 -31.81 -18.26 27.08
C SER A 36 -32.51 -18.75 25.79
N LYS A 37 -32.19 -19.99 25.41
CA LYS A 37 -33.10 -21.08 24.95
C LYS A 37 -34.10 -20.84 23.80
N MET A 38 -33.62 -21.11 22.58
CA MET A 38 -34.07 -22.25 21.72
C MET A 38 -35.32 -23.05 22.17
N GLN A 39 -36.40 -23.07 21.36
CA GLN A 39 -37.16 -24.28 20.98
C GLN A 39 -38.24 -24.05 19.89
N GLN A 40 -38.32 -25.00 18.96
CA GLN A 40 -39.48 -25.48 18.17
C GLN A 40 -39.65 -26.98 18.56
N PRO A 41 -40.81 -27.68 18.40
CA PRO A 41 -41.44 -27.95 17.08
C PRO A 41 -42.96 -28.31 17.10
N THR A 42 -43.46 -28.94 16.00
CA THR A 42 -44.65 -29.86 15.86
C THR A 42 -46.09 -29.31 16.11
N THR A 43 -47.19 -29.77 15.46
CA THR A 43 -47.51 -30.60 14.25
C THR A 43 -49.00 -30.39 13.83
N ASP A 44 -49.46 -31.09 12.77
CA ASP A 44 -50.87 -31.48 12.46
C ASP A 44 -51.83 -30.42 11.85
N ASN A 45 -52.74 -30.72 10.90
CA ASN A 45 -53.02 -31.94 10.11
C ASN A 45 -53.62 -31.62 8.69
N ARG A 46 -53.79 -32.66 7.84
CA ARG A 46 -54.45 -32.70 6.50
C ARG A 46 -55.98 -32.96 6.62
N PRO A 47 -56.83 -33.14 5.54
CA PRO A 47 -56.61 -33.29 4.07
C PRO A 47 -57.37 -32.19 3.24
N ALA A 48 -57.82 -32.26 1.96
CA ALA A 48 -57.86 -33.25 0.85
C ALA A 48 -58.03 -32.61 -0.57
N MET A 49 -57.88 -33.40 -1.65
CA MET A 49 -58.46 -33.28 -3.02
C MET A 49 -58.15 -32.06 -3.95
N ALA A 50 -58.39 -32.27 -5.26
CA ALA A 50 -58.15 -31.40 -6.44
C ALA A 50 -58.86 -32.02 -7.70
N PRO A 51 -58.79 -31.50 -8.95
CA PRO A 51 -58.36 -30.18 -9.49
C PRO A 51 -59.58 -29.47 -10.21
N PRO A 52 -59.51 -28.51 -11.21
CA PRO A 52 -58.76 -28.54 -12.49
C PRO A 52 -58.15 -27.21 -13.06
N ALA A 53 -57.33 -27.34 -14.11
CA ALA A 53 -57.08 -26.47 -15.29
C ALA A 53 -56.89 -24.92 -15.22
N VAL A 54 -55.65 -24.47 -15.53
CA VAL A 54 -55.13 -23.33 -16.41
C VAL A 54 -55.94 -22.03 -16.68
N PRO A 55 -55.30 -20.87 -17.03
CA PRO A 55 -53.89 -20.62 -17.39
C PRO A 55 -53.18 -19.49 -16.57
N ALA A 56 -51.99 -19.04 -17.02
CA ALA A 56 -51.05 -18.14 -16.33
C ALA A 56 -51.33 -16.62 -16.49
N PRO A 57 -50.55 -15.75 -15.80
CA PRO A 57 -49.45 -15.10 -16.53
C PRO A 57 -48.10 -14.94 -15.77
N HIS A 58 -47.03 -14.95 -16.57
CA HIS A 58 -45.68 -14.38 -16.39
C HIS A 58 -45.12 -14.06 -14.98
N GLN A 59 -44.09 -14.80 -14.57
CA GLN A 59 -42.97 -14.20 -13.84
C GLN A 59 -41.62 -14.91 -14.13
N SER A 60 -40.90 -14.45 -15.14
CA SER A 60 -39.62 -15.02 -15.59
C SER A 60 -38.44 -14.58 -14.72
N LYS A 61 -38.18 -15.27 -13.60
CA LYS A 61 -36.93 -15.11 -12.84
C LYS A 61 -35.85 -16.05 -13.36
N SER A 62 -35.33 -15.73 -14.55
CA SER A 62 -34.17 -16.41 -15.13
C SER A 62 -32.90 -16.04 -14.36
N ALA A 63 -32.62 -16.81 -13.31
CA ALA A 63 -31.32 -16.77 -12.63
C ALA A 63 -30.22 -17.19 -13.63
N LYS A 64 -29.57 -16.20 -14.25
CA LYS A 64 -28.40 -16.43 -15.10
C LYS A 64 -27.25 -16.94 -14.23
N ALA A 65 -27.15 -18.26 -14.12
CA ALA A 65 -25.89 -18.90 -13.76
C ALA A 65 -24.80 -18.36 -14.69
N ALA A 66 -23.70 -17.86 -14.12
CA ALA A 66 -22.60 -17.31 -14.90
C ALA A 66 -21.92 -18.43 -15.68
N ASN A 67 -22.35 -18.61 -16.94
CA ASN A 67 -21.88 -19.67 -17.80
C ASN A 67 -20.41 -19.41 -18.15
N LYS A 68 -19.49 -20.08 -17.44
CA LYS A 68 -18.04 -19.97 -17.71
C LYS A 68 -17.76 -20.50 -19.11
N SER A 69 -17.52 -19.59 -20.05
CA SER A 69 -17.09 -19.93 -21.41
C SER A 69 -15.79 -20.72 -21.34
N VAL A 70 -15.77 -21.91 -21.94
CA VAL A 70 -14.63 -22.83 -21.92
C VAL A 70 -13.52 -22.43 -22.92
N ALA A 71 -13.79 -21.43 -23.76
CA ALA A 71 -12.76 -20.80 -24.59
C ALA A 71 -11.80 -19.95 -23.73
N PRO A 72 -10.49 -19.92 -24.04
CA PRO A 72 -9.57 -18.98 -23.39
C PRO A 72 -10.00 -17.54 -23.66
N SER A 73 -9.78 -16.68 -22.66
CA SER A 73 -10.04 -15.24 -22.76
C SER A 73 -9.19 -14.60 -23.87
N PRO A 74 -9.70 -13.55 -24.56
CA PRO A 74 -8.94 -12.86 -25.59
C PRO A 74 -7.61 -12.32 -25.06
N ILE A 75 -6.57 -12.41 -25.87
CA ILE A 75 -5.27 -11.83 -25.54
C ILE A 75 -5.23 -10.38 -26.04
N VAL A 76 -4.85 -9.47 -25.14
CA VAL A 76 -4.60 -8.05 -25.40
C VAL A 76 -3.09 -7.82 -25.44
N THR A 77 -2.62 -7.09 -26.45
CA THR A 77 -1.21 -6.67 -26.53
C THR A 77 -1.04 -5.33 -25.85
N LEU A 78 -0.03 -5.21 -24.98
CA LEU A 78 0.36 -3.93 -24.38
C LEU A 78 1.75 -3.52 -24.85
N THR A 79 1.92 -2.25 -25.18
CA THR A 79 3.20 -1.63 -25.56
C THR A 79 3.66 -0.76 -24.40
N VAL A 80 4.78 -1.10 -23.76
CA VAL A 80 5.16 -0.56 -22.45
C VAL A 80 6.55 0.09 -22.48
N GLY A 81 6.66 1.25 -21.83
CA GLY A 81 7.88 2.04 -21.76
C GLY A 81 8.25 2.71 -23.08
N ARG A 82 9.29 3.56 -23.03
CA ARG A 82 9.75 4.37 -24.17
C ARG A 82 10.30 3.53 -25.33
N GLU A 83 10.80 2.34 -25.05
CA GLU A 83 11.29 1.38 -26.06
C GLU A 83 10.16 0.54 -26.67
N GLY A 84 8.92 0.68 -26.17
CA GLY A 84 7.75 -0.02 -26.71
C GLY A 84 7.77 -1.54 -26.50
N ARG A 85 8.31 -2.01 -25.37
CA ARG A 85 8.42 -3.43 -25.06
C ARG A 85 7.02 -4.06 -25.00
N LEU A 86 6.82 -5.11 -25.79
CA LEU A 86 5.53 -5.78 -25.93
C LEU A 86 5.29 -6.77 -24.79
N PHE A 87 4.07 -6.74 -24.26
CA PHE A 87 3.50 -7.71 -23.32
C PHE A 87 2.20 -8.28 -23.90
N ALA A 88 1.89 -9.51 -23.55
CA ALA A 88 0.63 -10.17 -23.88
C ALA A 88 -0.08 -10.58 -22.58
N ALA A 89 -1.33 -10.17 -22.42
CA ALA A 89 -2.12 -10.47 -21.22
C ALA A 89 -3.56 -10.87 -21.60
N HIS A 90 -4.16 -11.75 -20.80
CA HIS A 90 -5.54 -12.17 -20.99
C HIS A 90 -6.51 -11.06 -20.53
N GLU A 91 -7.60 -10.85 -21.27
CA GLU A 91 -8.55 -9.76 -21.01
C GLU A 91 -9.23 -9.87 -19.63
N ASP A 92 -9.55 -11.08 -19.17
CA ASP A 92 -10.11 -11.31 -17.83
C ASP A 92 -9.12 -11.04 -16.69
N VAL A 93 -7.83 -11.31 -16.91
CA VAL A 93 -6.75 -10.98 -15.96
C VAL A 93 -6.57 -9.46 -15.88
N LEU A 94 -6.67 -8.74 -17.00
CA LEU A 94 -6.63 -7.28 -17.05
C LEU A 94 -7.85 -6.63 -16.40
N PHE A 95 -9.05 -7.22 -16.53
CA PHE A 95 -10.30 -6.69 -15.97
C PHE A 95 -10.32 -6.57 -14.43
N GLN A 96 -9.37 -7.19 -13.73
CA GLN A 96 -9.16 -6.97 -12.29
C GLN A 96 -8.70 -5.53 -11.96
N SER A 97 -8.21 -4.78 -12.96
CA SER A 97 -7.95 -3.34 -12.89
C SER A 97 -9.10 -2.57 -13.53
N PRO A 98 -9.76 -1.64 -12.82
CA PRO A 98 -10.75 -0.75 -13.42
C PRO A 98 -10.20 0.09 -14.59
N PHE A 99 -8.91 0.44 -14.56
CA PHE A 99 -8.23 1.16 -15.63
C PHE A 99 -8.13 0.32 -16.92
N PHE A 100 -7.63 -0.93 -16.83
CA PHE A 100 -7.53 -1.80 -18.00
C PHE A 100 -8.91 -2.32 -18.46
N GLU A 101 -9.86 -2.54 -17.55
CA GLU A 101 -11.25 -2.85 -17.90
C GLU A 101 -11.88 -1.74 -18.76
N ALA A 102 -11.69 -0.47 -18.36
CA ALA A 102 -12.15 0.68 -19.13
C ALA A 102 -11.42 0.81 -20.47
N ALA A 103 -10.10 0.65 -20.51
CA ALA A 103 -9.30 0.73 -21.73
C ALA A 103 -9.74 -0.33 -22.77
N CYS A 104 -9.86 -1.59 -22.37
CA CYS A 104 -10.32 -2.68 -23.23
C CYS A 104 -11.77 -2.49 -23.72
N ARG A 105 -12.64 -1.86 -22.92
CA ARG A 105 -14.02 -1.51 -23.33
C ARG A 105 -14.09 -0.30 -24.27
N GLY A 106 -13.13 0.61 -24.23
CA GLY A 106 -13.05 1.73 -25.18
C GLY A 106 -12.81 1.28 -26.63
N GLN A 107 -12.09 0.16 -26.81
CA GLN A 107 -11.62 -0.30 -28.13
C GLN A 107 -12.65 -1.16 -28.92
N PHE A 108 -13.94 -1.14 -28.57
CA PHE A 108 -14.96 -1.96 -29.25
C PHE A 108 -15.17 -1.63 -30.74
N PHE A 109 -14.67 -0.48 -31.22
CA PHE A 109 -14.72 -0.06 -32.63
C PHE A 109 -13.37 -0.15 -33.37
N GLU A 110 -12.28 -0.50 -32.68
CA GLU A 110 -10.96 -0.65 -33.34
C GLU A 110 -10.79 -2.07 -33.89
N SER A 111 -10.63 -2.19 -35.21
CA SER A 111 -10.65 -3.45 -35.93
C SER A 111 -9.56 -4.44 -35.48
N GLN A 112 -10.01 -5.62 -35.03
CA GLN A 112 -9.26 -6.88 -34.92
C GLN A 112 -8.07 -6.97 -33.93
N SER A 113 -7.56 -5.90 -33.32
CA SER A 113 -6.63 -6.05 -32.19
C SER A 113 -6.76 -4.95 -31.14
N LYS A 114 -7.17 -5.31 -29.93
CA LYS A 114 -7.07 -4.45 -28.73
C LYS A 114 -5.59 -4.23 -28.41
N ARG A 115 -5.18 -2.96 -28.27
CA ARG A 115 -3.80 -2.55 -28.04
C ARG A 115 -3.75 -1.41 -27.03
N ILE A 116 -3.07 -1.60 -25.91
CA ILE A 116 -2.91 -0.58 -24.87
C ILE A 116 -1.48 -0.05 -24.91
N SER A 117 -1.29 1.27 -24.86
CA SER A 117 0.02 1.92 -24.85
C SER A 117 0.29 2.57 -23.49
N LEU A 118 1.46 2.29 -22.90
CA LEU A 118 1.90 2.74 -21.57
C LEU A 118 3.33 3.31 -21.66
N PRO A 119 3.56 4.44 -22.37
CA PRO A 119 4.90 4.93 -22.71
C PRO A 119 5.71 5.43 -21.50
N ASP A 120 5.02 5.89 -20.44
CA ASP A 120 5.61 6.43 -19.21
C ASP A 120 5.75 5.38 -18.08
N GLU A 121 5.36 4.12 -18.33
CA GLU A 121 5.46 3.03 -17.37
C GLU A 121 6.72 2.20 -17.63
N GLU A 122 7.53 1.95 -16.59
CA GLU A 122 8.75 1.14 -16.74
C GLU A 122 8.37 -0.35 -16.93
N PRO A 123 8.95 -1.08 -17.91
CA PRO A 123 8.55 -2.46 -18.22
C PRO A 123 8.64 -3.43 -17.03
N GLU A 124 9.63 -3.26 -16.15
CA GLU A 124 9.84 -4.06 -14.94
C GLU A 124 8.74 -3.82 -13.90
N ILE A 125 8.18 -2.60 -13.85
CA ILE A 125 7.04 -2.25 -12.99
C ILE A 125 5.76 -2.85 -13.55
N PHE A 126 5.51 -2.71 -14.86
CA PHE A 126 4.37 -3.37 -15.48
C PHE A 126 4.46 -4.90 -15.38
N SER A 127 5.65 -5.49 -15.53
CA SER A 127 5.87 -6.92 -15.30
C SER A 127 5.52 -7.33 -13.86
N SER A 128 5.79 -6.47 -12.87
CA SER A 128 5.44 -6.70 -11.46
C SER A 128 3.93 -6.59 -11.23
N VAL A 129 3.27 -5.59 -11.84
CA VAL A 129 1.80 -5.43 -11.82
C VAL A 129 1.13 -6.65 -12.47
N LEU A 130 1.61 -7.09 -13.64
CA LEU A 130 1.04 -8.22 -14.37
C LEU A 130 1.27 -9.54 -13.61
N GLU A 131 2.42 -9.74 -12.98
CA GLU A 131 2.64 -10.90 -12.11
C GLU A 131 1.64 -10.92 -10.95
N TYR A 132 1.42 -9.78 -10.28
CA TYR A 132 0.39 -9.65 -9.25
C TYR A 132 -1.01 -9.99 -9.79
N LEU A 133 -1.39 -9.54 -11.00
CA LEU A 133 -2.70 -9.85 -11.58
C LEU A 133 -2.88 -11.35 -11.86
N TYR A 134 -1.80 -12.10 -12.14
CA TYR A 134 -1.87 -13.56 -12.32
C TYR A 134 -1.78 -14.36 -11.00
N LYS A 135 -1.09 -13.84 -9.97
CA LYS A 135 -0.66 -14.64 -8.80
C LYS A 135 -1.11 -14.12 -7.43
N GLY A 136 -1.63 -12.89 -7.36
CA GLY A 136 -1.92 -12.16 -6.11
C GLY A 136 -0.67 -11.65 -5.36
N ASP A 137 0.54 -11.90 -5.88
CA ASP A 137 1.82 -11.43 -5.35
C ASP A 137 2.81 -11.21 -6.51
N TYR A 138 3.86 -10.42 -6.29
CA TYR A 138 4.94 -10.15 -7.24
C TYR A 138 6.30 -10.42 -6.61
N TYR A 139 7.29 -10.82 -7.40
CA TYR A 139 8.64 -11.13 -6.93
C TYR A 139 9.40 -9.87 -6.44
N PRO A 140 10.13 -9.89 -5.30
CA PRO A 140 10.34 -11.03 -4.39
C PRO A 140 9.12 -11.28 -3.49
N ARG A 141 8.69 -12.55 -3.42
CA ARG A 141 7.42 -12.92 -2.78
C ARG A 141 7.40 -12.67 -1.28
N LEU A 142 6.21 -12.43 -0.75
CA LEU A 142 5.97 -12.13 0.65
C LEU A 142 5.68 -13.42 1.45
N MET A 143 6.68 -13.89 2.22
CA MET A 143 6.68 -15.18 2.89
C MET A 143 6.34 -15.06 4.37
N HIS A 144 5.50 -15.96 4.92
CA HIS A 144 5.23 -16.06 6.36
C HIS A 144 6.15 -17.09 7.02
N ASN A 145 7.06 -16.62 7.87
CA ASN A 145 7.94 -17.47 8.66
C ASN A 145 7.19 -17.95 9.91
N ARG A 146 6.50 -19.09 9.77
CA ARG A 146 5.66 -19.69 10.83
C ARG A 146 6.39 -19.91 12.16
N HIS A 147 7.69 -20.19 12.13
CA HIS A 147 8.49 -20.43 13.34
C HIS A 147 8.75 -19.18 14.18
N ARG A 148 8.80 -18.01 13.53
CA ARG A 148 9.03 -16.70 14.18
C ARG A 148 7.77 -15.82 14.20
N ASN A 149 6.69 -16.28 13.57
CA ASN A 149 5.48 -15.52 13.24
C ASN A 149 5.76 -14.18 12.50
N SER A 150 6.90 -14.08 11.83
CA SER A 150 7.35 -12.91 11.08
C SER A 150 6.97 -13.03 9.60
N TRP A 151 7.04 -11.90 8.89
CA TRP A 151 6.90 -11.85 7.45
C TRP A 151 8.19 -11.33 6.84
N GLU A 152 8.68 -12.04 5.83
CA GLU A 152 10.01 -11.89 5.23
C GLU A 152 9.88 -11.88 3.70
N LEU A 153 10.81 -11.25 2.99
CA LEU A 153 10.90 -11.34 1.53
C LEU A 153 11.64 -12.63 1.15
N GLU A 154 11.28 -13.24 0.02
CA GLU A 154 11.85 -14.51 -0.45
C GLU A 154 13.39 -14.53 -0.43
N ASP A 155 14.06 -13.45 -0.84
CA ASP A 155 15.53 -13.38 -0.88
C ASP A 155 16.18 -13.20 0.49
N ALA A 156 15.46 -12.60 1.45
CA ALA A 156 15.91 -12.56 2.84
C ALA A 156 15.96 -13.97 3.45
N VAL A 157 15.08 -14.88 3.00
CA VAL A 157 15.13 -16.30 3.37
C VAL A 157 16.32 -17.00 2.68
N ARG A 158 16.50 -16.79 1.36
CA ARG A 158 17.61 -17.36 0.58
C ARG A 158 18.99 -16.90 1.08
N GLY A 159 19.08 -15.69 1.62
CA GLY A 159 20.30 -15.13 2.20
C GLY A 159 20.69 -15.69 3.58
N THR A 160 19.85 -16.55 4.21
CA THR A 160 20.21 -17.21 5.46
C THR A 160 20.95 -18.53 5.21
N PRO A 161 22.18 -18.73 5.75
CA PRO A 161 22.81 -20.03 5.75
C PRO A 161 21.99 -20.98 6.65
N GLN A 162 21.23 -21.88 6.04
CA GLN A 162 20.48 -22.89 6.76
C GLN A 162 21.46 -23.81 7.52
N PRO A 163 21.38 -23.94 8.85
CA PRO A 163 22.24 -24.86 9.59
C PRO A 163 21.78 -26.30 9.32
N SER A 164 22.42 -26.95 8.34
CA SER A 164 22.14 -28.33 7.95
C SER A 164 22.33 -29.29 9.14
N PRO A 165 21.31 -30.07 9.53
CA PRO A 165 21.45 -31.05 10.60
C PRO A 165 22.25 -32.27 10.10
N ASN A 166 23.50 -32.37 10.56
CA ASN A 166 24.44 -33.50 10.52
C ASN A 166 24.56 -34.35 9.22
N PRO A 167 25.75 -34.40 8.58
CA PRO A 167 26.09 -35.52 7.72
C PRO A 167 26.40 -36.77 8.57
N ALA A 168 25.65 -37.85 8.35
CA ALA A 168 26.06 -39.21 8.70
C ALA A 168 26.11 -40.02 7.40
N GLU A 169 27.14 -40.85 7.27
CA GLU A 169 27.53 -41.47 6.00
C GLU A 169 26.54 -42.53 5.51
N HIS A 170 26.43 -42.71 4.19
CA HIS A 170 26.64 -44.02 3.55
C HIS A 170 26.98 -43.88 2.06
N ASN A 171 27.64 -44.90 1.51
CA ASN A 171 28.44 -44.81 0.28
C ASN A 171 27.80 -45.52 -0.93
N ARG A 172 27.63 -44.80 -2.05
CA ARG A 172 27.94 -45.30 -3.41
C ARG A 172 27.97 -44.16 -4.45
N GLY A 173 28.91 -44.23 -5.39
CA GLY A 173 29.17 -43.15 -6.35
C GLY A 173 28.55 -43.36 -7.74
N GLY A 174 28.53 -42.27 -8.53
CA GLY A 174 28.20 -42.27 -9.95
C GLY A 174 28.92 -41.10 -10.64
N ARG A 175 29.52 -41.34 -11.81
CA ARG A 175 30.25 -40.31 -12.58
C ARG A 175 29.26 -39.41 -13.33
N ALA A 176 29.20 -38.13 -12.97
CA ALA A 176 28.65 -37.06 -13.81
C ALA A 176 29.57 -35.83 -13.70
N ALA A 177 29.77 -35.10 -14.80
CA ALA A 177 30.70 -33.98 -14.83
C ALA A 177 30.08 -32.73 -14.19
N ALA A 178 30.45 -32.44 -12.95
CA ALA A 178 30.16 -31.14 -12.34
C ALA A 178 31.10 -30.08 -12.93
N MET A 179 30.56 -29.12 -13.67
CA MET A 179 31.28 -27.88 -13.95
C MET A 179 31.54 -27.15 -12.63
N PRO A 180 32.69 -26.48 -12.45
CA PRO A 180 32.88 -25.60 -11.30
C PRO A 180 31.82 -24.48 -11.37
N PRO A 181 31.15 -24.14 -10.26
CA PRO A 181 30.30 -22.95 -10.24
C PRO A 181 31.18 -21.74 -10.51
N THR A 182 30.91 -21.01 -11.59
CA THR A 182 31.55 -19.72 -11.84
C THR A 182 31.26 -18.80 -10.65
N PRO A 183 32.25 -18.01 -10.18
CA PRO A 183 32.02 -17.02 -9.15
C PRO A 183 31.20 -15.86 -9.74
N THR A 184 29.88 -16.06 -9.83
CA THR A 184 28.93 -15.06 -10.30
C THR A 184 29.03 -13.85 -9.38
N THR A 185 29.41 -12.71 -9.95
CA THR A 185 29.74 -11.47 -9.24
C THR A 185 28.48 -10.84 -8.62
N ALA A 186 27.99 -11.42 -7.52
CA ALA A 186 26.69 -11.14 -6.91
C ALA A 186 26.65 -9.82 -6.09
N ASN A 187 27.27 -8.76 -6.62
CA ASN A 187 26.76 -7.40 -6.44
C ASN A 187 25.66 -7.16 -7.49
N THR A 188 24.60 -7.98 -7.47
CA THR A 188 23.33 -7.59 -8.09
C THR A 188 22.89 -6.27 -7.44
N PRO A 189 22.60 -5.22 -8.22
CA PRO A 189 22.10 -3.97 -7.66
C PRO A 189 20.81 -4.26 -6.89
N SER A 190 20.65 -3.64 -5.72
CA SER A 190 19.55 -3.97 -4.80
C SER A 190 18.19 -3.84 -5.51
N GLU A 191 17.50 -4.96 -5.68
CA GLU A 191 16.19 -5.06 -6.36
C GLU A 191 15.07 -4.29 -5.65
N ALA A 192 15.33 -3.87 -4.40
CA ALA A 192 14.55 -2.86 -3.72
C ALA A 192 14.50 -1.52 -4.48
N THR A 193 15.38 -1.29 -5.48
CA THR A 193 15.49 -0.05 -6.25
C THR A 193 15.36 -0.29 -7.76
N ILE A 194 14.83 0.71 -8.46
CA ILE A 194 14.72 0.78 -9.93
C ILE A 194 15.16 2.17 -10.40
N TYR A 195 15.73 2.27 -11.60
CA TYR A 195 15.94 3.55 -12.27
C TYR A 195 14.67 3.94 -13.03
N VAL A 196 14.12 5.13 -12.76
CA VAL A 196 12.95 5.66 -13.46
C VAL A 196 13.40 6.70 -14.49
N ALA A 197 13.20 6.41 -15.77
CA ALA A 197 13.60 7.24 -16.90
C ALA A 197 12.81 8.54 -17.01
N GLY A 198 11.64 8.61 -16.37
CA GLY A 198 10.85 9.84 -16.17
C GLY A 198 11.64 10.94 -15.44
N CYS A 199 12.12 10.64 -14.23
CA CYS A 199 12.82 11.59 -13.36
C CYS A 199 14.36 11.43 -13.35
N LYS A 200 14.90 10.44 -14.08
CA LYS A 200 16.35 10.14 -14.18
C LYS A 200 17.01 9.78 -12.85
N GLN A 201 16.31 9.05 -11.98
CA GLN A 201 16.74 8.76 -10.61
C GLN A 201 16.48 7.30 -10.23
N HIS A 202 17.34 6.76 -9.35
CA HIS A 202 17.03 5.52 -8.63
C HIS A 202 16.06 5.80 -7.47
N ILE A 203 14.96 5.07 -7.47
CA ILE A 203 13.83 5.12 -6.52
C ILE A 203 13.55 3.71 -6.02
N LEU A 204 12.94 3.57 -4.84
CA LEU A 204 12.46 2.29 -4.33
C LEU A 204 11.42 1.66 -5.27
N ARG A 205 11.67 0.45 -5.75
CA ARG A 205 10.82 -0.28 -6.71
C ARG A 205 9.40 -0.47 -6.17
N ASP A 206 9.26 -0.84 -4.90
CA ASP A 206 7.96 -0.98 -4.23
C ASP A 206 7.16 0.35 -4.22
N THR A 207 7.82 1.51 -4.22
CA THR A 207 7.15 2.82 -4.33
C THR A 207 6.60 3.06 -5.73
N VAL A 208 7.37 2.71 -6.77
CA VAL A 208 6.92 2.87 -8.16
C VAL A 208 5.77 1.90 -8.44
N ILE A 209 5.82 0.67 -7.92
CA ILE A 209 4.71 -0.29 -7.95
C ILE A 209 3.47 0.26 -7.21
N TYR A 210 3.63 0.91 -6.05
CA TYR A 210 2.52 1.55 -5.35
C TYR A 210 1.86 2.65 -6.22
N CYS A 211 2.65 3.50 -6.86
CA CYS A 211 2.13 4.56 -7.72
C CYS A 211 1.48 4.02 -9.01
N ALA A 212 2.01 2.94 -9.59
CA ALA A 212 1.37 2.22 -10.68
C ALA A 212 0.04 1.57 -10.23
N ALA A 213 0.02 0.97 -9.04
CA ALA A 213 -1.18 0.39 -8.45
C ALA A 213 -2.27 1.45 -8.18
N GLU A 214 -1.91 2.67 -7.80
CA GLU A 214 -2.84 3.81 -7.74
C GLU A 214 -3.39 4.16 -9.13
N ARG A 215 -2.52 4.34 -10.14
CA ARG A 215 -2.94 4.60 -11.54
C ARG A 215 -3.91 3.54 -12.08
N TYR A 216 -3.72 2.29 -11.68
CA TYR A 216 -4.49 1.15 -12.16
C TYR A 216 -5.66 0.73 -11.24
N GLY A 217 -5.90 1.43 -10.13
CA GLY A 217 -6.99 1.13 -9.19
C GLY A 217 -6.82 -0.16 -8.38
N LEU A 218 -5.58 -0.66 -8.25
CA LEU A 218 -5.24 -1.93 -7.60
C LEU A 218 -4.93 -1.74 -6.11
N GLU A 219 -5.95 -1.41 -5.32
CA GLU A 219 -5.84 -1.03 -3.90
C GLU A 219 -5.21 -2.12 -2.99
N GLU A 220 -5.36 -3.42 -3.31
CA GLU A 220 -4.64 -4.47 -2.55
C GLU A 220 -3.15 -4.55 -2.93
N LEU A 221 -2.78 -4.27 -4.19
CA LEU A 221 -1.39 -4.16 -4.63
C LEU A 221 -0.68 -2.99 -3.96
N LYS A 222 -1.37 -1.85 -3.76
CA LYS A 222 -0.87 -0.73 -2.94
C LYS A 222 -0.48 -1.19 -1.53
N ARG A 223 -1.35 -1.96 -0.86
CA ARG A 223 -1.09 -2.48 0.49
C ARG A 223 0.04 -3.51 0.52
N LEU A 224 0.09 -4.39 -0.47
CA LEU A 224 1.16 -5.37 -0.66
C LEU A 224 2.52 -4.69 -0.85
N ALA A 225 2.60 -3.68 -1.73
CA ALA A 225 3.82 -2.95 -2.01
C ALA A 225 4.32 -2.14 -0.80
N LEU A 226 3.44 -1.42 -0.11
CA LEU A 226 3.78 -0.69 1.12
C LEU A 226 4.29 -1.63 2.23
N ARG A 227 3.78 -2.87 2.26
CA ARG A 227 4.21 -3.91 3.20
C ARG A 227 5.58 -4.49 2.84
N LYS A 228 5.86 -4.78 1.56
CA LYS A 228 7.18 -5.21 1.07
C LYS A 228 8.24 -4.14 1.30
N GLN A 229 7.92 -2.88 0.98
CA GLN A 229 8.76 -1.72 1.24
C GLN A 229 9.19 -1.63 2.72
N GLY A 230 8.27 -1.93 3.65
CA GLY A 230 8.53 -1.97 5.09
C GLY A 230 9.45 -3.09 5.56
N LEU A 231 9.74 -4.09 4.73
CA LEU A 231 10.70 -5.18 4.99
C LEU A 231 12.08 -4.91 4.37
N GLN A 232 12.20 -3.93 3.46
CA GLN A 232 13.48 -3.56 2.85
C GLN A 232 14.45 -2.99 3.88
N SER A 233 15.75 -3.27 3.73
CA SER A 233 16.80 -2.78 4.63
C SER A 233 18.08 -2.45 3.86
N GLY A 234 19.02 -1.75 4.50
CA GLY A 234 20.27 -1.29 3.85
C GLY A 234 20.11 -0.15 2.83
N ILE A 235 18.91 0.40 2.65
CA ILE A 235 18.61 1.44 1.65
C ILE A 235 19.26 2.79 2.04
N ASP A 236 19.89 3.45 1.06
CA ASP A 236 20.45 4.79 1.20
C ASP A 236 19.37 5.85 1.50
N VAL A 237 19.72 6.80 2.39
CA VAL A 237 18.87 7.93 2.78
C VAL A 237 18.53 8.88 1.63
N GLY A 238 19.44 9.11 0.69
CA GLY A 238 19.12 9.89 -0.52
C GLY A 238 18.05 9.19 -1.36
N THR A 239 18.14 7.87 -1.48
CA THR A 239 17.16 7.01 -2.17
C THR A 239 15.81 7.04 -1.47
N ILE A 240 15.76 7.00 -0.14
CA ILE A 240 14.50 7.20 0.62
C ILE A 240 13.88 8.57 0.32
N LEU A 241 14.67 9.65 0.29
CA LEU A 241 14.18 11.01 0.00
C LEU A 241 13.64 11.17 -1.43
N ARG A 242 14.37 10.69 -2.43
CA ARG A 242 13.89 10.71 -3.84
C ARG A 242 12.61 9.88 -4.00
N SER A 243 12.51 8.75 -3.31
CA SER A 243 11.31 7.90 -3.34
C SER A 243 10.11 8.55 -2.64
N ALA A 244 10.33 9.25 -1.53
CA ALA A 244 9.31 10.06 -0.87
C ALA A 244 8.81 11.21 -1.77
N GLN A 245 9.72 11.91 -2.46
CA GLN A 245 9.34 12.96 -3.41
C GLN A 245 8.60 12.40 -4.63
N TYR A 246 9.05 11.27 -5.18
CA TYR A 246 8.35 10.55 -6.25
C TYR A 246 6.92 10.17 -5.83
N ALA A 247 6.74 9.62 -4.62
CA ALA A 247 5.43 9.30 -4.06
C ALA A 247 4.51 10.53 -4.00
N TYR A 248 5.03 11.68 -3.52
CA TYR A 248 4.28 12.94 -3.47
C TYR A 248 3.89 13.48 -4.85
N ALA A 249 4.71 13.26 -5.88
CA ALA A 249 4.42 13.68 -7.26
C ALA A 249 3.47 12.73 -8.02
N HIS A 250 3.36 11.46 -7.61
CA HIS A 250 2.61 10.41 -8.33
C HIS A 250 1.46 9.78 -7.51
N THR A 251 1.06 10.40 -6.39
CA THR A 251 -0.15 10.04 -5.63
C THR A 251 -0.95 11.29 -5.26
N PRO A 252 -2.29 11.23 -5.25
CA PRO A 252 -3.13 12.37 -4.88
C PRO A 252 -2.94 12.76 -3.40
N ASP A 253 -3.32 13.98 -3.04
CA ASP A 253 -3.24 14.50 -1.67
C ASP A 253 -4.11 13.74 -0.65
N SER A 254 -5.00 12.87 -1.13
CA SER A 254 -5.77 11.90 -0.33
C SER A 254 -5.00 10.64 0.06
N ASP A 255 -3.86 10.30 -0.55
CA ASP A 255 -3.06 9.12 -0.15
C ASP A 255 -2.24 9.40 1.12
N SER A 256 -2.95 9.37 2.24
CA SER A 256 -2.38 9.46 3.58
C SER A 256 -1.47 8.28 3.93
N ARG A 257 -1.59 7.10 3.30
CA ARG A 257 -0.90 5.88 3.73
C ARG A 257 0.57 5.86 3.32
N LEU A 258 0.87 6.05 2.02
CA LEU A 258 2.25 6.07 1.54
C LEU A 258 2.98 7.30 2.09
N ARG A 259 2.29 8.45 2.14
CA ARG A 259 2.83 9.69 2.69
C ARG A 259 3.17 9.54 4.18
N ALA A 260 2.24 9.10 5.03
CA ALA A 260 2.52 8.90 6.47
C ALA A 260 3.61 7.84 6.72
N HIS A 261 3.68 6.78 5.92
CA HIS A 261 4.77 5.81 6.00
C HIS A 261 6.13 6.46 5.77
N TYR A 262 6.26 7.33 4.76
CA TYR A 262 7.50 8.06 4.50
C TYR A 262 7.84 9.06 5.61
N LEU A 263 6.88 9.82 6.11
CA LEU A 263 7.10 10.76 7.21
C LEU A 263 7.57 10.02 8.47
N ALA A 264 6.91 8.92 8.85
CA ALA A 264 7.30 8.09 9.98
C ALA A 264 8.70 7.45 9.80
N LEU A 265 9.04 6.98 8.58
CA LEU A 265 10.35 6.45 8.24
C LEU A 265 11.45 7.52 8.40
N ILE A 266 11.23 8.72 7.88
CA ILE A 266 12.18 9.84 7.97
C ILE A 266 12.36 10.28 9.44
N ILE A 267 11.27 10.46 10.18
CA ILE A 267 11.30 10.86 11.60
C ILE A 267 12.00 9.82 12.47
N ARG A 268 11.79 8.52 12.21
CA ARG A 268 12.48 7.41 12.88
C ARG A 268 13.99 7.40 12.55
N CYS A 269 14.35 7.64 11.30
CA CYS A 269 15.75 7.61 10.83
C CYS A 269 16.47 8.97 10.89
N ARG A 270 15.87 9.99 11.54
CA ARG A 270 16.35 11.40 11.52
C ARG A 270 17.81 11.63 11.87
N LYS A 271 18.43 10.78 12.72
CA LYS A 271 19.86 10.86 13.04
C LYS A 271 20.75 10.59 11.83
N THR A 272 20.34 9.68 10.94
CA THR A 272 21.06 9.35 9.71
C THR A 272 20.93 10.49 8.71
N PHE A 273 19.70 10.99 8.50
CA PHE A 273 19.41 12.13 7.62
C PHE A 273 20.14 13.43 8.02
N LYS A 274 20.27 13.70 9.33
CA LYS A 274 21.06 14.85 9.81
C LYS A 274 22.56 14.68 9.53
N ARG A 275 23.08 13.45 9.55
CA ARG A 275 24.51 13.17 9.33
C ARG A 275 24.89 13.13 7.84
N SER A 276 23.96 12.78 6.96
CA SER A 276 24.22 12.68 5.51
C SER A 276 24.20 14.02 4.77
N GLY A 277 23.69 15.09 5.39
CA GLY A 277 23.47 16.40 4.73
C GLY A 277 22.33 16.41 3.71
N THR A 278 22.02 15.28 3.07
CA THR A 278 21.01 15.13 2.01
C THR A 278 19.66 15.77 2.33
N MET A 279 19.17 15.71 3.58
CA MET A 279 17.92 16.37 3.96
C MET A 279 17.97 17.89 3.75
N GLN A 280 19.09 18.54 4.09
CA GLN A 280 19.26 19.98 3.90
C GLN A 280 19.29 20.32 2.41
N THR A 281 20.11 19.64 1.63
CA THR A 281 20.28 19.89 0.18
C THR A 281 18.98 19.71 -0.61
N GLU A 282 18.14 18.74 -0.26
CA GLU A 282 16.83 18.54 -0.91
C GLU A 282 15.80 19.56 -0.41
N MET A 283 15.80 19.93 0.88
CA MET A 283 14.93 21.00 1.42
C MET A 283 15.25 22.38 0.84
N GLU A 284 16.53 22.69 0.57
CA GLU A 284 16.98 23.94 -0.05
C GLU A 284 16.61 24.01 -1.54
N GLN A 285 16.54 22.86 -2.24
CA GLN A 285 15.98 22.78 -3.60
C GLN A 285 14.45 22.91 -3.61
N GLY A 286 13.77 22.40 -2.57
CA GLY A 286 12.32 22.53 -2.40
C GLY A 286 11.53 21.66 -3.38
N GLY A 287 10.58 22.26 -4.12
CA GLY A 287 9.80 21.57 -5.16
C GLY A 287 8.78 20.52 -4.70
N SER A 288 8.75 20.11 -3.43
CA SER A 288 7.83 19.09 -2.91
C SER A 288 7.12 19.50 -1.62
N LYS A 289 5.81 19.21 -1.54
CA LYS A 289 4.99 19.36 -0.33
C LYS A 289 5.49 18.48 0.83
N LEU A 290 6.25 17.42 0.52
CA LEU A 290 6.89 16.51 1.48
C LEU A 290 7.52 17.25 2.67
N PHE A 291 8.22 18.35 2.43
CA PHE A 291 8.96 19.07 3.48
C PHE A 291 8.04 19.85 4.44
N PHE A 292 6.89 20.34 3.96
CA PHE A 292 5.88 20.97 4.82
C PHE A 292 5.16 19.92 5.67
N ASP A 293 4.69 18.83 5.04
CA ASP A 293 4.03 17.74 5.75
C ASP A 293 5.00 17.07 6.77
N LEU A 294 6.30 16.99 6.45
CA LEU A 294 7.36 16.54 7.37
C LEU A 294 7.60 17.49 8.55
N PHE A 295 7.57 18.81 8.32
CA PHE A 295 7.63 19.78 9.41
C PHE A 295 6.46 19.60 10.38
N VAL A 296 5.23 19.53 9.87
CA VAL A 296 4.02 19.30 10.68
C VAL A 296 4.10 17.97 11.44
N ALA A 297 4.51 16.88 10.78
CA ALA A 297 4.67 15.58 11.42
C ALA A 297 5.79 15.57 12.48
N MET A 298 6.85 16.36 12.31
CA MET A 298 7.89 16.52 13.34
C MET A 298 7.41 17.30 14.55
N CYS A 299 6.59 18.35 14.38
CA CYS A 299 5.96 19.07 15.49
C CYS A 299 5.07 18.14 16.31
N ASN A 300 4.11 17.47 15.65
CA ASN A 300 3.21 16.53 16.33
C ASN A 300 3.98 15.43 17.09
N HIS A 301 5.05 14.88 16.49
CA HIS A 301 5.91 13.87 17.13
C HIS A 301 6.72 14.43 18.33
N LEU A 302 7.03 15.73 18.37
CA LEU A 302 7.66 16.36 19.52
C LEU A 302 6.64 16.57 20.65
N ASP A 303 5.43 17.03 20.33
CA ASP A 303 4.34 17.22 21.29
C ASP A 303 3.95 15.87 21.93
N ASP A 304 3.79 14.81 21.12
CA ASP A 304 3.61 13.43 21.58
C ASP A 304 4.69 13.02 22.60
N VAL A 305 5.98 13.25 22.29
CA VAL A 305 7.10 12.88 23.15
C VAL A 305 7.12 13.69 24.45
N ILE A 306 6.74 14.97 24.39
CA ILE A 306 6.63 15.85 25.56
C ILE A 306 5.50 15.35 26.47
N ASP A 307 4.31 15.08 25.95
CA ASP A 307 3.19 14.58 26.75
C ASP A 307 3.45 13.19 27.33
N HIS A 308 4.08 12.28 26.59
CA HIS A 308 4.51 10.99 27.13
C HIS A 308 5.59 11.10 28.24
N SER A 309 6.34 12.21 28.29
CA SER A 309 7.28 12.49 29.38
C SER A 309 6.57 13.10 30.60
N ASN A 310 5.68 14.07 30.38
CA ASN A 310 4.87 14.72 31.41
C ASN A 310 3.91 13.75 32.10
N ALA A 311 3.38 12.76 31.37
CA ALA A 311 2.54 11.69 31.91
C ALA A 311 3.32 10.69 32.78
N ARG A 312 4.65 10.64 32.68
CA ARG A 312 5.53 9.78 33.48
C ARG A 312 6.09 10.45 34.73
N THR A 313 6.09 11.78 34.79
CA THR A 313 6.33 12.52 36.03
C THR A 313 5.02 12.58 36.85
N PRO A 314 4.90 11.83 37.96
CA PRO A 314 3.73 11.97 38.83
C PRO A 314 3.69 13.41 39.38
N LYS A 315 2.52 14.04 39.34
CA LYS A 315 2.31 15.32 40.00
C LYS A 315 2.27 15.11 41.51
N THR A 316 3.39 15.32 42.17
CA THR A 316 3.45 15.44 43.64
C THR A 316 2.52 16.58 44.05
N VAL A 317 1.66 16.30 45.03
CA VAL A 317 0.74 17.24 45.68
C VAL A 317 1.28 17.55 47.07
#